data_AF-A0A8H6CEW7-F1
#
_entry.id   AF-A0A8H6CEW7-F1
#
_cell.length_a   1.000
_cell.length_b   1.000
_cell.length_c   1.000
_cell.angle_alpha   90.00
_cell.angle_beta   90.00
_cell.angle_gamma   90.00
#
_symmetry.space_group_name_H-M   'P 1'
#
loop_
_entity.id
_entity.type
_entity.pdbx_description
1 polymer ?
#
loop_
_entity_poly.entity_id
_entity_poly.type
_entity_poly.pdbx_seq_one_letter_code
_entity_poly.pdbx_strand_id
1 'polypeptide(L)'
;MLEPLSAADIASGLRPARDSLVDLCVVANAGTDRWPGRKEERLDLRDFGRLKVLRVASELVFGVNGPHRERKGLYGLLPSSLEVLGVNIAFTCLNSLSLAEGYLDFGFDSRILGSEEEEEEEEQKQLTPTFDETQHQQHLETEKRQYAWLQELAEHAAASLPKLRKVTLNERWKHPQGFAHVPFRWVLPMHLDELFEKSGVEVEVWMRRPRDYGNFDER
;
A
#
# COMPACT_ATOMS: atom_id res chain seq x y z
N MET A 1 -24.14 -23.25 -4.26
CA MET A 1 -23.24 -22.15 -3.85
C MET A 1 -21.90 -22.40 -4.51
N LEU A 2 -21.30 -21.42 -5.18
CA LEU A 2 -19.96 -21.58 -5.75
C LEU A 2 -18.92 -21.52 -4.62
N GLU A 3 -17.94 -22.42 -4.65
CA GLU A 3 -16.84 -22.36 -3.71
C GLU A 3 -15.99 -21.12 -3.97
N PRO A 4 -15.48 -20.46 -2.91
CA PRO A 4 -14.62 -19.30 -3.06
C PRO A 4 -13.30 -19.68 -3.73
N LEU A 5 -12.95 -19.01 -4.81
CA LEU A 5 -11.71 -19.23 -5.55
C LEU A 5 -10.49 -18.90 -4.67
N SER A 6 -9.57 -19.86 -4.46
CA SER A 6 -8.31 -19.64 -3.74
C SER A 6 -7.18 -19.20 -4.68
N ALA A 7 -6.06 -18.72 -4.11
CA ALA A 7 -4.87 -18.41 -4.89
C ALA A 7 -4.29 -19.66 -5.59
N ALA A 8 -4.35 -20.83 -4.95
CA ALA A 8 -3.94 -22.09 -5.55
C ALA A 8 -4.85 -22.51 -6.70
N ASP A 9 -6.17 -22.27 -6.60
CA ASP A 9 -7.11 -22.56 -7.69
C ASP A 9 -6.81 -21.69 -8.92
N ILE A 10 -6.46 -20.41 -8.71
CA ILE A 10 -6.02 -19.51 -9.79
C ILE A 10 -4.74 -20.06 -10.42
N ALA A 11 -3.71 -20.34 -9.62
CA ALA A 11 -2.44 -20.85 -10.14
C ALA A 11 -2.63 -22.16 -10.92
N SER A 12 -3.45 -23.08 -10.40
CA SER A 12 -3.80 -24.34 -11.04
C SER A 12 -4.53 -24.11 -12.37
N GLY A 13 -5.53 -23.23 -12.38
CA GLY A 13 -6.29 -22.88 -13.58
C GLY A 13 -5.45 -22.21 -14.66
N LEU A 14 -4.38 -21.50 -14.29
CA LEU A 14 -3.45 -20.85 -15.21
C LEU A 14 -2.36 -21.80 -15.74
N ARG A 15 -2.17 -22.99 -15.16
CA ARG A 15 -1.12 -23.94 -15.56
C ARG A 15 -1.09 -24.27 -17.07
N PRO A 16 -2.22 -24.47 -17.77
CA PRO A 16 -2.20 -24.74 -19.20
C PRO A 16 -1.58 -23.61 -20.04
N ALA A 17 -1.58 -22.38 -19.52
CA ALA A 17 -1.00 -21.21 -20.18
C ALA A 17 0.38 -20.82 -19.61
N ARG A 18 0.99 -21.64 -18.76
CA ARG A 18 2.26 -21.35 -18.06
C ARG A 18 3.35 -20.80 -19.00
N ASP A 19 3.53 -21.44 -20.15
CA ASP A 19 4.60 -21.14 -21.11
C ASP A 19 4.18 -20.12 -22.19
N SER A 20 2.99 -19.54 -22.09
CA SER A 20 2.47 -18.55 -23.05
C SER A 20 1.90 -17.29 -22.41
N LEU A 21 1.66 -17.30 -21.09
CA LEU A 21 1.10 -16.17 -20.35
C LEU A 21 2.15 -15.06 -20.22
N VAL A 22 1.85 -13.87 -20.78
CA VAL A 22 2.73 -12.70 -20.79
C VAL A 22 2.22 -11.56 -19.91
N ASP A 23 0.91 -11.36 -19.86
CA ASP A 23 0.24 -10.38 -19.00
C ASP A 23 -0.85 -11.11 -18.20
N LEU A 24 -0.84 -10.92 -16.89
CA LEU A 24 -1.84 -11.45 -15.98
C LEU A 24 -2.43 -10.32 -15.15
N CYS A 25 -3.76 -10.18 -15.21
CA CYS A 25 -4.51 -9.26 -14.38
C CYS A 25 -5.53 -10.04 -13.54
N VAL A 26 -5.30 -10.11 -12.22
CA VAL A 26 -6.22 -10.74 -11.26
C VAL A 26 -6.60 -9.70 -10.21
N VAL A 27 -7.68 -8.98 -10.49
CA VAL A 27 -8.22 -7.97 -9.59
C VAL A 27 -9.49 -8.46 -8.93
N ALA A 28 -9.67 -8.10 -7.67
CA ALA A 28 -10.86 -8.42 -6.93
C ALA A 28 -11.96 -7.42 -7.26
N ASN A 29 -13.19 -7.90 -7.47
CA ASN A 29 -14.34 -7.07 -7.83
C ASN A 29 -14.53 -5.91 -6.84
N ALA A 30 -14.75 -4.69 -7.34
CA ALA A 30 -14.82 -3.46 -6.56
C ALA A 30 -15.91 -3.43 -5.45
N GLY A 31 -16.78 -4.44 -5.38
CA GLY A 31 -17.85 -4.54 -4.38
C GLY A 31 -17.62 -5.53 -3.23
N THR A 32 -16.62 -6.43 -3.29
CA THR A 32 -16.41 -7.40 -2.19
C THR A 32 -15.33 -6.93 -1.23
N ASP A 33 -15.65 -7.01 0.06
CA ASP A 33 -14.77 -6.48 1.09
C ASP A 33 -13.42 -7.19 1.16
N ARG A 34 -13.41 -8.44 0.74
CA ARG A 34 -12.29 -9.36 0.82
C ARG A 34 -12.29 -10.26 -0.40
N TRP A 35 -11.11 -10.75 -0.75
CA TRP A 35 -11.01 -11.91 -1.62
C TRP A 35 -11.82 -13.07 -1.00
N PRO A 36 -12.68 -13.77 -1.75
CA PRO A 36 -13.58 -14.76 -1.17
C PRO A 36 -12.82 -16.00 -0.64
N GLY A 37 -11.62 -16.26 -1.15
CA GLY A 37 -10.75 -17.34 -0.69
C GLY A 37 -10.42 -17.23 0.80
N ARG A 38 -10.70 -18.29 1.56
CA ARG A 38 -10.45 -18.37 3.01
C ARG A 38 -9.05 -18.88 3.37
N LYS A 39 -8.27 -19.30 2.37
CA LYS A 39 -6.96 -19.93 2.59
C LYS A 39 -5.86 -18.87 2.63
N GLU A 40 -4.86 -19.13 3.46
CA GLU A 40 -3.67 -18.28 3.64
C GLU A 40 -2.64 -18.45 2.52
N GLU A 41 -3.00 -19.20 1.48
CA GLU A 41 -2.14 -19.49 0.34
C GLU A 41 -1.92 -18.23 -0.48
N ARG A 42 -0.64 -17.99 -0.82
CA ARG A 42 -0.23 -16.90 -1.70
C ARG A 42 -0.14 -17.42 -3.13
N LEU A 43 -0.41 -16.54 -4.09
CA LEU A 43 -0.36 -16.83 -5.51
C LEU A 43 1.09 -17.04 -5.93
N ASP A 44 1.45 -18.29 -6.18
CA ASP A 44 2.79 -18.67 -6.62
C ASP A 44 2.86 -18.68 -8.15
N LEU A 45 3.64 -17.76 -8.71
CA LEU A 45 3.83 -17.59 -10.15
C LEU A 45 5.30 -17.80 -10.57
N ARG A 46 6.15 -18.36 -9.70
CA ARG A 46 7.59 -18.56 -9.97
C ARG A 46 7.86 -19.29 -11.29
N ASP A 47 6.94 -20.17 -11.66
CA ASP A 47 7.02 -21.10 -12.77
C ASP A 47 6.60 -20.47 -14.12
N PHE A 48 6.02 -19.26 -14.13
CA PHE A 48 5.50 -18.59 -15.32
C PHE A 48 6.59 -17.76 -16.02
N GLY A 49 7.58 -18.44 -16.60
CA GLY A 49 8.81 -17.81 -17.12
C GLY A 49 8.66 -16.84 -18.31
N ARG A 50 7.44 -16.62 -18.82
CA ARG A 50 7.14 -15.61 -19.85
C ARG A 50 6.29 -14.45 -19.34
N LEU A 51 5.85 -14.49 -18.08
CA LEU A 51 5.05 -13.45 -17.48
C LEU A 51 5.91 -12.20 -17.29
N LYS A 52 5.52 -11.11 -17.97
CA LYS A 52 6.19 -9.81 -17.93
C LYS A 52 5.41 -8.79 -17.10
N VAL A 53 4.09 -8.89 -17.12
CA VAL A 53 3.22 -7.92 -16.45
C VAL A 53 2.28 -8.67 -15.51
N LEU A 54 2.29 -8.29 -14.24
CA LEU A 54 1.38 -8.81 -13.24
C LEU A 54 0.63 -7.65 -12.60
N ARG A 55 -0.70 -7.67 -12.66
CA ARG A 55 -1.58 -6.77 -11.91
C ARG A 55 -2.45 -7.60 -11.00
N VAL A 56 -2.29 -7.47 -9.70
CA VAL A 56 -2.86 -8.44 -8.75
C VAL A 56 -3.47 -7.74 -7.53
N ALA A 57 -4.54 -8.30 -7.00
CA ALA A 57 -5.07 -7.90 -5.70
C ALA A 57 -4.07 -8.24 -4.58
N SER A 58 -3.86 -7.31 -3.64
CA SER A 58 -2.94 -7.47 -2.51
C SER A 58 -3.17 -8.76 -1.71
N GLU A 59 -4.42 -9.20 -1.60
CA GLU A 59 -4.86 -10.39 -0.88
C GLU A 59 -4.31 -11.68 -1.49
N LEU A 60 -4.04 -11.71 -2.80
CA LEU A 60 -3.49 -12.88 -3.47
C LEU A 60 -1.98 -13.01 -3.26
N VAL A 61 -1.27 -11.90 -3.02
CA VAL A 61 0.18 -11.90 -2.85
C VAL A 61 0.62 -11.89 -1.38
N PHE A 62 -0.18 -11.25 -0.51
CA PHE A 62 0.10 -11.17 0.92
C PHE A 62 -0.74 -12.14 1.76
N GLY A 63 -1.75 -12.77 1.17
CA GLY A 63 -2.73 -13.59 1.86
C GLY A 63 -3.83 -12.75 2.53
N VAL A 64 -4.92 -13.41 2.90
CA VAL A 64 -6.08 -12.79 3.56
C VAL A 64 -5.86 -12.73 5.07
N ASN A 65 -4.94 -11.90 5.58
CA ASN A 65 -4.74 -11.81 7.04
C ASN A 65 -4.24 -10.43 7.51
N GLY A 66 -4.63 -10.08 8.73
CA GLY A 66 -4.66 -8.72 9.29
C GLY A 66 -3.32 -7.96 9.45
N PRO A 67 -3.35 -6.77 10.07
CA PRO A 67 -2.25 -5.79 10.05
C PRO A 67 -0.91 -6.25 10.65
N HIS A 68 -0.88 -7.41 11.31
CA HIS A 68 0.29 -7.90 12.05
C HIS A 68 1.03 -9.08 11.40
N ARG A 69 0.62 -9.54 10.20
CA ARG A 69 1.32 -10.65 9.55
C ARG A 69 2.50 -10.18 8.69
N GLU A 70 3.56 -10.99 8.74
CA GLU A 70 4.78 -10.77 7.99
C GLU A 70 4.50 -10.95 6.49
N ARG A 71 4.66 -9.86 5.71
CA ARG A 71 4.43 -9.83 4.26
C ARG A 71 5.67 -10.23 3.44
N LYS A 72 6.61 -10.93 4.08
CA LYS A 72 7.93 -11.27 3.51
C LYS A 72 7.89 -12.36 2.46
N GLY A 73 8.87 -12.39 1.57
CA GLY A 73 9.11 -13.43 0.57
C GLY A 73 8.31 -13.26 -0.72
N LEU A 74 7.74 -12.07 -0.98
CA LEU A 74 6.99 -11.80 -2.21
C LEU A 74 7.85 -12.05 -3.46
N TYR A 75 9.10 -11.60 -3.44
CA TYR A 75 10.03 -11.76 -4.56
C TYR A 75 10.25 -13.23 -4.95
N GLY A 76 10.13 -14.17 -4.00
CA GLY A 76 10.29 -15.60 -4.23
C GLY A 76 9.06 -16.29 -4.84
N LEU A 77 7.94 -15.58 -4.95
CA LEU A 77 6.69 -16.06 -5.56
C LEU A 77 6.50 -15.53 -6.99
N LEU A 78 7.36 -14.62 -7.43
CA LEU A 78 7.27 -13.94 -8.72
C LEU A 78 8.28 -14.56 -9.71
N PRO A 79 7.93 -14.64 -11.01
CA PRO A 79 8.85 -15.15 -12.00
C PRO A 79 9.94 -14.11 -12.31
N SER A 80 11.18 -14.58 -12.56
CA SER A 80 12.32 -13.71 -12.90
C SER A 80 12.17 -12.96 -14.23
N SER A 81 11.17 -13.34 -15.05
CA SER A 81 10.80 -12.65 -16.28
C SER A 81 9.98 -11.38 -16.07
N LEU A 82 9.50 -11.14 -14.84
CA LEU A 82 8.58 -10.05 -14.54
C LEU A 82 9.27 -8.69 -14.75
N GLU A 83 8.62 -7.82 -15.50
CA GLU A 83 9.07 -6.45 -15.80
C GLU A 83 8.25 -5.41 -15.03
N VAL A 84 6.94 -5.65 -14.85
CA VAL A 84 6.01 -4.72 -14.21
C VAL A 84 5.15 -5.45 -13.18
N LEU A 85 5.18 -4.96 -11.95
CA LEU A 85 4.34 -5.43 -10.85
C LEU A 85 3.35 -4.33 -10.45
N GLY A 86 2.07 -4.61 -10.58
CA GLY A 86 0.98 -3.79 -10.08
C GLY A 86 0.25 -4.48 -8.93
N VAL A 87 0.22 -3.85 -7.76
CA VAL A 87 -0.50 -4.37 -6.60
C VAL A 87 -1.67 -3.43 -6.29
N ASN A 88 -2.89 -3.96 -6.35
CA ASN A 88 -4.09 -3.25 -5.93
C ASN A 88 -4.30 -3.48 -4.43
N ILE A 89 -4.01 -2.47 -3.64
CA ILE A 89 -3.98 -2.51 -2.19
C ILE A 89 -5.35 -2.16 -1.62
N ALA A 90 -5.95 -3.04 -0.83
CA ALA A 90 -7.16 -2.70 -0.10
C ALA A 90 -6.87 -1.59 0.95
N PHE A 91 -7.77 -0.62 1.11
CA PHE A 91 -7.64 0.52 2.04
C PHE A 91 -7.16 0.12 3.46
N THR A 92 -7.58 -1.04 3.97
CA THR A 92 -7.14 -1.58 5.27
C THR A 92 -5.64 -1.88 5.37
N CYS A 93 -4.94 -2.04 4.25
CA CYS A 93 -3.49 -2.24 4.22
C CYS A 93 -2.70 -0.93 4.34
N LEU A 94 -3.38 0.22 4.17
CA LEU A 94 -2.82 1.57 4.25
C LEU A 94 -3.46 2.42 5.37
N ASN A 95 -4.58 2.01 6.00
CA ASN A 95 -5.21 2.80 7.08
C ASN A 95 -4.37 2.96 8.34
N SER A 96 -3.38 2.12 8.54
CA SER A 96 -2.37 2.35 9.55
C SER A 96 -1.43 3.53 9.24
N LEU A 97 -1.47 4.05 8.00
CA LEU A 97 -0.82 5.29 7.58
C LEU A 97 -1.70 6.52 7.88
N SER A 98 -3.02 6.37 7.94
CA SER A 98 -3.98 7.43 8.30
C SER A 98 -4.11 7.63 9.81
N LEU A 99 -3.76 6.67 10.66
CA LEU A 99 -3.63 6.94 12.10
C LEU A 99 -2.45 7.88 12.42
N ALA A 100 -1.58 8.19 11.44
CA ALA A 100 -0.65 9.31 11.51
C ALA A 100 -1.31 10.66 11.19
N GLU A 101 -2.60 10.75 10.83
CA GLU A 101 -3.32 12.02 10.71
C GLU A 101 -3.59 12.67 12.09
N GLY A 102 -3.28 11.98 13.19
CA GLY A 102 -3.09 12.63 14.50
C GLY A 102 -1.71 13.30 14.68
N TYR A 103 -0.77 13.07 13.77
CA TYR A 103 0.61 13.58 13.80
C TYR A 103 1.00 14.41 12.56
N LEU A 104 0.28 14.25 11.45
CA LEU A 104 0.09 15.30 10.46
C LEU A 104 -0.95 16.27 11.03
N ASP A 105 -0.55 16.97 12.09
CA ASP A 105 -0.92 18.36 12.25
C ASP A 105 -0.41 19.06 10.97
N PHE A 106 -1.23 19.00 9.91
CA PHE A 106 -1.05 19.68 8.64
C PHE A 106 -1.20 21.17 8.92
N GLY A 107 -0.27 21.74 9.71
CA GLY A 107 -0.26 23.13 10.14
C GLY A 107 -1.65 23.72 10.15
N PHE A 108 -2.57 23.15 10.96
CA PHE A 108 -3.80 23.87 11.23
C PHE A 108 -3.30 25.02 12.09
N ASP A 109 -2.90 26.09 11.41
CA ASP A 109 -2.52 27.34 12.02
C ASP A 109 -3.83 27.85 12.62
N SER A 110 -4.11 27.38 13.83
CA SER A 110 -5.22 27.79 14.69
C SER A 110 -5.17 29.29 14.99
N ARG A 111 -4.16 30.00 14.45
CA ARG A 111 -4.02 31.45 14.44
C ARG A 111 -4.83 32.17 13.36
N ILE A 112 -5.49 31.47 12.42
CA ILE A 112 -6.28 32.12 11.36
C ILE A 112 -7.79 31.98 11.62
N LEU A 113 -8.26 32.22 12.85
CA LEU A 113 -9.62 32.69 13.10
C LEU A 113 -9.65 33.62 14.32
N GLY A 114 -9.81 34.91 14.05
CA GLY A 114 -10.38 35.92 14.96
C GLY A 114 -9.45 36.40 16.08
N SER A 115 -8.85 37.57 15.98
CA SER A 115 -9.46 38.88 16.30
C SER A 115 -9.74 39.07 17.79
N GLU A 116 -8.81 39.76 18.45
CA GLU A 116 -9.04 40.80 19.48
C GLU A 116 -10.04 40.46 20.61
N GLU A 117 -9.69 39.59 21.55
CA GLU A 117 -10.13 39.73 22.96
C GLU A 117 -8.94 39.39 23.89
N GLU A 118 -8.17 40.43 24.20
CA GLU A 118 -7.17 40.46 25.27
C GLU A 118 -7.89 40.41 26.63
N GLU A 119 -8.11 39.25 27.25
CA GLU A 119 -8.22 39.12 28.74
C GLU A 119 -8.33 37.68 29.34
N GLU A 120 -7.91 36.61 28.65
CA GLU A 120 -7.87 35.23 29.24
C GLU A 120 -6.47 34.57 29.17
N GLU A 121 -5.40 35.32 29.46
CA GLU A 121 -4.00 34.85 29.32
C GLU A 121 -3.44 33.95 30.45
N GLU A 122 -4.22 33.63 31.50
CA GLU A 122 -3.70 32.86 32.65
C GLU A 122 -4.21 31.41 32.79
N GLU A 123 -5.32 31.01 32.16
CA GLU A 123 -5.80 29.61 32.24
C GLU A 123 -5.37 28.71 31.06
N GLN A 124 -4.84 29.26 29.96
CA GLN A 124 -4.43 28.46 28.78
C GLN A 124 -2.99 27.92 28.82
N LYS A 125 -2.25 28.05 29.93
CA LYS A 125 -0.87 27.56 30.06
C LYS A 125 -0.70 26.09 30.46
N GLN A 126 -1.78 25.29 30.59
CA GLN A 126 -1.69 23.93 31.14
C GLN A 126 -2.11 22.76 30.23
N LEU A 127 -2.38 22.99 28.96
CA LEU A 127 -2.69 21.91 28.02
C LEU A 127 -1.71 21.88 26.84
N THR A 128 -0.41 21.85 27.13
CA THR A 128 0.53 21.31 26.15
C THR A 128 0.32 19.79 26.11
N PRO A 129 -0.10 19.21 24.97
CA PRO A 129 -0.14 17.76 24.85
C PRO A 129 1.28 17.24 25.08
N THR A 130 1.47 16.49 26.16
CA THR A 130 2.73 15.80 26.42
C THR A 130 2.94 14.80 25.30
N PHE A 131 3.93 15.07 24.44
CA PHE A 131 4.39 14.14 23.43
C PHE A 131 4.81 12.83 24.12
N ASP A 132 4.00 11.78 23.93
CA ASP A 132 4.29 10.45 24.46
C ASP A 132 5.29 9.77 23.52
N GLU A 133 6.59 9.86 23.85
CA GLU A 133 7.68 9.21 23.13
C GLU A 133 7.40 7.71 22.86
N THR A 134 6.65 7.05 23.76
CA THR A 134 6.27 5.65 23.64
C THR A 134 5.34 5.42 22.45
N GLN A 135 4.34 6.29 22.26
CA GLN A 135 3.40 6.20 21.15
C GLN A 135 4.10 6.47 19.82
N HIS A 136 4.98 7.47 19.79
CA HIS A 136 5.78 7.78 18.61
C HIS A 136 6.66 6.59 18.20
N GLN A 137 7.34 5.96 19.16
CA GLN A 137 8.18 4.80 18.87
C GLN A 137 7.36 3.58 18.38
N GLN A 138 6.21 3.31 19.00
CA GLN A 138 5.29 2.25 18.55
C GLN A 138 4.76 2.51 17.13
N HIS A 139 4.50 3.77 16.80
CA HIS A 139 4.09 4.18 15.46
C HIS A 139 5.19 3.89 14.42
N LEU A 140 6.43 4.34 14.68
CA LEU A 140 7.57 4.08 13.80
C LEU A 140 7.83 2.59 13.59
N GLU A 141 7.70 1.77 14.64
CA GLU A 141 7.83 0.31 14.51
C GLU A 141 6.70 -0.28 13.65
N THR A 142 5.50 0.24 13.79
CA THR A 142 4.32 -0.21 13.05
C THR A 142 4.45 0.12 11.56
N GLU A 143 4.93 1.32 11.24
CA GLU A 143 5.26 1.73 9.86
C GLU A 143 6.35 0.84 9.26
N LYS A 144 7.48 0.65 9.97
CA LYS A 144 8.57 -0.22 9.51
C LYS A 144 8.07 -1.62 9.15
N ARG A 145 7.19 -2.21 9.97
CA ARG A 145 6.60 -3.53 9.70
C ARG A 145 5.72 -3.54 8.45
N GLN A 146 5.00 -2.44 8.17
CA GLN A 146 4.12 -2.33 7.01
C GLN A 146 4.88 -2.18 5.70
N TYR A 147 6.02 -1.49 5.75
CA TYR A 147 6.89 -1.28 4.60
C TYR A 147 7.97 -2.35 4.44
N ALA A 148 8.12 -3.27 5.41
CA ALA A 148 9.14 -4.31 5.38
C ALA A 148 9.16 -5.12 4.08
N TRP A 149 8.00 -5.36 3.46
CA TRP A 149 7.93 -6.08 2.18
C TRP A 149 8.37 -5.24 0.98
N LEU A 150 8.20 -3.90 1.02
CA LEU A 150 8.71 -3.00 -0.01
C LEU A 150 10.24 -2.91 0.07
N GLN A 151 10.76 -2.77 1.29
CA GLN A 151 12.19 -2.82 1.54
C GLN A 151 12.78 -4.15 1.04
N GLU A 152 12.20 -5.29 1.43
CA GLU A 152 12.64 -6.60 0.97
C GLU A 152 12.55 -6.74 -0.55
N LEU A 153 11.47 -6.26 -1.17
CA LEU A 153 11.33 -6.27 -2.63
C LEU A 153 12.45 -5.48 -3.30
N ALA A 154 12.77 -4.28 -2.81
CA ALA A 154 13.85 -3.44 -3.36
C ALA A 154 15.23 -4.09 -3.16
N GLU A 155 15.50 -4.64 -1.97
CA GLU A 155 16.76 -5.32 -1.64
C GLU A 155 17.00 -6.56 -2.51
N HIS A 156 15.94 -7.32 -2.82
CA HIS A 156 16.02 -8.57 -3.58
C HIS A 156 15.71 -8.43 -5.07
N ALA A 157 15.24 -7.27 -5.54
CA ALA A 157 14.83 -7.05 -6.93
C ALA A 157 15.95 -7.41 -7.91
N ALA A 158 17.15 -6.85 -7.73
CA ALA A 158 18.27 -7.07 -8.65
C ALA A 158 18.68 -8.55 -8.77
N ALA A 159 18.60 -9.32 -7.68
CA ALA A 159 19.01 -10.72 -7.65
C ALA A 159 17.91 -11.68 -8.11
N SER A 160 16.67 -11.45 -7.67
CA SER A 160 15.55 -12.40 -7.87
C SER A 160 14.67 -12.04 -9.06
N LEU A 161 14.56 -10.75 -9.36
CA LEU A 161 13.68 -10.17 -10.38
C LEU A 161 14.48 -9.23 -11.28
N PRO A 162 15.54 -9.72 -11.97
CA PRO A 162 16.51 -8.87 -12.66
C PRO A 162 15.93 -8.05 -13.83
N LYS A 163 14.68 -8.33 -14.24
CA LYS A 163 13.98 -7.59 -15.30
C LYS A 163 12.92 -6.63 -14.75
N LEU A 164 12.66 -6.65 -13.44
CA LEU A 164 11.68 -5.78 -12.82
C LEU A 164 12.18 -4.35 -12.97
N ARG A 165 11.34 -3.51 -13.55
CA ARG A 165 11.65 -2.09 -13.78
C ARG A 165 10.62 -1.15 -13.18
N LYS A 166 9.40 -1.64 -12.90
CA LYS A 166 8.32 -0.81 -12.37
C LYS A 166 7.45 -1.56 -11.37
N VAL A 167 7.21 -0.92 -10.23
CA VAL A 167 6.26 -1.32 -9.19
C VAL A 167 5.20 -0.23 -9.07
N THR A 168 3.93 -0.60 -9.19
CA THR A 168 2.80 0.31 -9.00
C THR A 168 1.92 -0.19 -7.87
N LEU A 169 1.66 0.66 -6.89
CA LEU A 169 0.75 0.39 -5.79
C LEU A 169 -0.49 1.25 -5.98
N ASN A 170 -1.65 0.62 -6.14
CA ASN A 170 -2.89 1.34 -6.41
C ASN A 170 -3.88 1.06 -5.29
N GLU A 171 -4.37 2.12 -4.66
CA GLU A 171 -5.42 2.01 -3.67
C GLU A 171 -6.73 1.47 -4.31
N ARG A 172 -7.24 0.36 -3.79
CA ARG A 172 -8.48 -0.26 -4.25
C ARG A 172 -9.68 0.38 -3.54
N TRP A 173 -10.60 0.96 -4.33
CA TRP A 173 -11.85 1.50 -3.80
C TRP A 173 -12.90 0.45 -3.52
N LYS A 174 -13.64 0.71 -2.46
CA LYS A 174 -15.05 0.35 -2.33
C LYS A 174 -15.80 1.65 -2.17
N HIS A 175 -16.81 1.89 -3.00
CA HIS A 175 -17.56 3.13 -2.97
C HIS A 175 -18.69 2.98 -1.92
N PRO A 176 -18.60 3.52 -0.70
CA PRO A 176 -19.81 4.01 -0.06
C PRO A 176 -20.23 5.25 -0.83
N GLN A 177 -21.51 5.36 -1.16
CA GLN A 177 -22.06 6.51 -1.87
C GLN A 177 -21.73 7.81 -1.09
N GLY A 178 -21.27 8.87 -1.77
CA GLY A 178 -21.33 10.23 -1.21
C GLY A 178 -20.09 11.13 -1.33
N PHE A 179 -18.87 10.61 -1.50
CA PHE A 179 -17.66 11.45 -1.52
C PHE A 179 -16.89 11.37 -2.84
N ALA A 180 -16.72 12.51 -3.51
CA ALA A 180 -15.81 12.63 -4.63
C ALA A 180 -14.37 12.52 -4.12
N HIS A 181 -13.58 11.63 -4.72
CA HIS A 181 -12.16 11.45 -4.41
C HIS A 181 -11.35 11.79 -5.65
N VAL A 182 -10.15 12.36 -5.47
CA VAL A 182 -9.20 12.58 -6.57
C VAL A 182 -7.97 11.69 -6.37
N PRO A 183 -7.48 11.02 -7.43
CA PRO A 183 -6.23 10.30 -7.36
C PRO A 183 -5.08 11.29 -7.15
N PHE A 184 -4.10 10.89 -6.35
CA PHE A 184 -2.84 11.61 -6.19
C PHE A 184 -1.69 10.62 -6.08
N ARG A 185 -0.51 11.04 -6.50
CA ARG A 185 0.72 10.26 -6.32
C ARG A 185 1.26 10.51 -4.92
N TRP A 186 1.32 9.46 -4.10
CA TRP A 186 1.93 9.53 -2.79
C TRP A 186 3.45 9.40 -2.88
N VAL A 187 4.15 10.16 -2.03
CA VAL A 187 5.60 10.16 -1.94
C VAL A 187 6.03 9.14 -0.90
N LEU A 188 6.94 8.23 -1.28
CA LEU A 188 7.47 7.23 -0.36
C LEU A 188 8.36 7.88 0.71
N PRO A 189 8.47 7.28 1.90
CA PRO A 189 9.52 7.61 2.84
C PRO A 189 10.89 7.54 2.17
N MET A 190 11.74 8.53 2.44
CA MET A 190 13.06 8.72 1.79
C MET A 190 13.91 7.45 1.74
N HIS A 191 13.97 6.69 2.83
CA HIS A 191 14.74 5.45 2.91
C HIS A 191 14.26 4.35 1.94
N LEU A 192 12.97 4.29 1.61
CA LEU A 192 12.45 3.35 0.62
C LEU A 192 12.75 3.84 -0.80
N ASP A 193 12.63 5.14 -1.03
CA ASP A 193 12.92 5.75 -2.33
C ASP A 193 14.38 5.48 -2.75
N GLU A 194 15.33 5.72 -1.84
CA GLU A 194 16.76 5.41 -2.03
C GLU A 194 17.01 3.92 -2.34
N LEU A 195 16.28 3.01 -1.69
CA LEU A 195 16.40 1.57 -1.95
C LEU A 195 15.91 1.20 -3.36
N PHE A 196 14.78 1.78 -3.79
CA PHE A 196 14.24 1.56 -5.12
C PHE A 196 15.13 2.17 -6.20
N GLU A 197 15.65 3.38 -5.98
CA GLU A 197 16.63 4.02 -6.86
C GLU A 197 17.90 3.16 -7.02
N LYS A 198 18.47 2.69 -5.90
CA LYS A 198 19.63 1.79 -5.91
C LYS A 198 19.36 0.48 -6.64
N SER A 199 18.14 -0.03 -6.55
CA SER A 199 17.73 -1.27 -7.26
C SER A 199 17.47 -1.04 -8.75
N GLY A 200 17.36 0.21 -9.21
CA GLY A 200 17.00 0.55 -10.59
C GLY A 200 15.54 0.30 -10.92
N VAL A 201 14.67 0.20 -9.90
CA VAL A 201 13.24 -0.10 -10.05
C VAL A 201 12.44 1.17 -9.77
N GLU A 202 11.65 1.61 -10.74
CA GLU A 202 10.70 2.71 -10.57
C GLU A 202 9.55 2.27 -9.66
N VAL A 203 9.17 3.11 -8.69
CA VAL A 203 8.03 2.86 -7.82
C VAL A 203 7.05 4.03 -7.85
N GLU A 204 5.78 3.69 -8.02
CA GLU A 204 4.68 4.65 -7.97
C GLU A 204 3.62 4.16 -6.98
N VAL A 205 3.17 5.06 -6.11
CA VAL A 205 2.07 4.81 -5.19
C VAL A 205 0.95 5.78 -5.51
N TRP A 206 -0.17 5.24 -5.97
CA TRP A 206 -1.37 5.98 -6.29
C TRP A 206 -2.41 5.78 -5.19
N MET A 207 -2.70 6.87 -4.50
CA MET A 207 -3.71 6.94 -3.46
C MET A 207 -4.79 7.93 -3.87
N ARG A 208 -5.82 8.07 -3.05
CA ARG A 208 -6.83 9.10 -3.22
C ARG A 208 -7.03 9.90 -1.96
N ARG A 209 -7.39 11.15 -2.17
CA ARG A 209 -7.80 12.07 -1.12
C ARG A 209 -9.22 12.57 -1.40
N PRO A 210 -10.01 12.91 -0.38
CA PRO A 210 -11.31 13.53 -0.61
C PRO A 210 -11.12 14.85 -1.36
N ARG A 211 -12.01 15.15 -2.30
CA ARG A 211 -11.91 16.32 -3.19
C ARG A 211 -11.94 17.64 -2.43
N ASP A 212 -12.59 17.67 -1.28
CA ASP A 212 -12.82 18.86 -0.47
C ASP A 212 -11.66 19.17 0.50
N TYR A 213 -10.63 18.32 0.56
CA TYR A 213 -9.37 18.69 1.20
C TYR A 213 -8.70 19.72 0.29
N GLY A 214 -8.78 20.99 0.72
CA GLY A 214 -8.50 22.19 -0.08
C GLY A 214 -7.24 22.13 -0.94
N ASN A 215 -7.22 22.94 -2.00
CA ASN A 215 -6.16 23.06 -3.01
C ASN A 215 -4.74 23.14 -2.39
N PHE A 216 -4.14 22.00 -2.06
CA PHE A 216 -2.72 21.90 -1.81
C PHE A 216 -2.03 21.97 -3.16
N ASP A 217 -1.48 23.16 -3.43
CA ASP A 217 -0.72 23.56 -4.62
C ASP A 217 0.38 22.51 -4.89
N GLU A 218 0.38 21.89 -6.07
CA GLU A 218 1.33 20.85 -6.51
C GLU A 218 2.69 21.46 -6.88
N ARG A 219 3.39 22.06 -5.90
CA ARG A 219 4.74 22.58 -6.09
C ARG A 219 5.82 21.53 -5.84
#